data_AF-A0A1E1WW85-F1
#
_entry.id   AF-A0A1E1WW85-F1
#
_cell.length_a   1.000
_cell.length_b   1.000
_cell.length_c   1.000
_cell.angle_alpha   90.00
_cell.angle_beta   90.00
_cell.angle_gamma   90.00
#
_symmetry.space_group_name_H-M   'P 1'
#
loop_
_entity.id
_entity.type
_entity.pdbx_description
1 polymer ?
#
loop_
_entity_poly.entity_id
_entity_poly.type
_entity_poly.pdbx_seq_one_letter_code
_entity_poly.pdbx_strand_id
1 'polypeptide(L)'
;MLEMEWDDELAQIAQKLTDQCVYKHDCDDCRKVENFDVGQNIYTATITAVDPPEPFWVDAVRSWYSEIYRFTPDFNKTFYQ
;
A
#
# COMPACT_ATOMS: atom_id res chain seq x y z
N MET A 1 -17.55 7.39 -4.46
CA MET A 1 -16.14 7.09 -4.74
C MET A 1 -15.53 8.37 -5.29
N LEU A 2 -14.45 8.84 -4.69
CA LEU A 2 -13.66 9.95 -5.22
C LEU A 2 -12.58 9.39 -6.16
N GLU A 3 -12.13 10.20 -7.10
CA GLU A 3 -10.97 9.88 -7.94
C GLU A 3 -9.68 10.05 -7.12
N MET A 4 -8.73 9.13 -7.27
CA MET A 4 -7.43 9.20 -6.58
C MET A 4 -6.44 9.99 -7.44
N GLU A 5 -5.61 10.79 -6.79
CA GLU A 5 -4.46 11.46 -7.41
C GLU A 5 -3.15 11.01 -6.77
N TRP A 6 -2.04 11.24 -7.47
CA TRP A 6 -0.72 10.95 -6.95
C TRP A 6 -0.25 12.05 -6.00
N ASP A 7 0.36 11.64 -4.89
CA ASP A 7 0.93 12.54 -3.90
C ASP A 7 2.42 12.22 -3.73
N ASP A 8 3.28 13.19 -4.04
CA ASP A 8 4.73 13.02 -4.01
C ASP A 8 5.29 12.88 -2.58
N GLU A 9 4.62 13.44 -1.57
CA GLU A 9 5.01 13.27 -0.16
C GLU A 9 4.78 11.82 0.28
N LEU A 10 3.59 11.27 -0.03
CA LEU A 10 3.27 9.87 0.25
C LEU A 10 4.23 8.91 -0.47
N ALA A 11 4.60 9.22 -1.72
CA ALA A 11 5.56 8.44 -2.49
C ALA A 11 6.94 8.39 -1.84
N GLN A 12 7.44 9.52 -1.35
CA GLN A 12 8.74 9.61 -0.67
C GLN A 12 8.74 8.87 0.67
N ILE A 13 7.64 8.94 1.43
CA ILE A 13 7.47 8.19 2.68
C ILE A 13 7.47 6.68 2.39
N ALA A 14 6.70 6.24 1.38
CA ALA A 14 6.64 4.84 0.98
C ALA A 14 8.01 4.31 0.52
N GLN A 15 8.79 5.10 -0.23
CA GLN A 15 10.15 4.73 -0.64
C GLN A 15 11.08 4.56 0.56
N LYS A 16 11.02 5.45 1.56
CA LYS A 16 11.83 5.31 2.79
C LYS A 16 11.49 4.05 3.60
N LEU A 17 10.25 3.57 3.53
CA LEU A 17 9.89 2.29 4.14
C LEU A 17 10.52 1.12 3.38
N THR A 18 10.39 1.09 2.04
CA THR A 18 10.91 -0.02 1.22
C THR A 18 12.43 -0.10 1.25
N ASP A 19 13.14 1.04 1.37
CA ASP A 19 14.59 1.11 1.51
C ASP A 19 15.14 0.37 2.75
N GLN A 20 14.30 0.14 3.77
CA GLN A 20 14.69 -0.64 4.96
C GLN A 20 14.76 -2.15 4.67
N CYS A 21 14.18 -2.61 3.56
CA CYS A 21 14.15 -4.03 3.17
C CYS A 21 13.54 -4.95 4.25
N VAL A 22 12.58 -4.47 5.05
CA VAL A 22 11.84 -5.26 6.04
C VAL A 22 10.38 -5.33 5.65
N TYR A 23 9.87 -6.54 5.40
CA TYR A 23 8.47 -6.75 5.07
C TYR A 23 7.57 -6.63 6.31
N LYS A 24 7.26 -5.38 6.68
CA LYS A 24 6.34 -5.01 7.76
C LYS A 24 5.76 -3.63 7.49
N HIS A 25 4.58 -3.37 8.05
CA HIS A 25 4.09 -2.00 8.15
C HIS A 25 5.00 -1.17 9.07
N ASP A 26 5.16 0.11 8.76
CA ASP A 26 5.79 1.05 9.68
C ASP A 26 4.80 1.52 10.75
N CYS A 27 5.29 2.39 11.65
CA CYS A 27 4.45 2.94 12.71
C CYS A 27 3.53 4.04 12.16
N ASP A 28 2.38 4.27 12.78
CA ASP A 28 1.43 5.30 12.32
C ASP A 28 2.08 6.70 12.30
N ASP A 29 2.87 7.03 13.32
CA ASP A 29 3.64 8.28 13.38
C ASP A 29 4.76 8.38 12.33
N CYS A 30 5.20 7.25 11.76
CA CYS A 30 6.29 7.18 10.79
C CYS A 30 5.83 7.57 9.38
N ARG A 31 4.55 7.33 9.08
CA ARG A 31 3.91 7.58 7.78
C ARG A 31 2.96 8.76 7.75
N LYS A 32 2.87 9.51 8.84
CA LYS A 32 1.97 10.67 8.94
C LYS A 32 2.40 11.79 8.00
N VAL A 33 1.41 12.48 7.46
CA VAL A 33 1.54 13.78 6.81
C VAL A 33 0.75 14.81 7.60
N GLU A 34 0.95 16.10 7.33
CA GLU A 34 0.28 17.15 8.11
C GLU A 34 -1.25 17.17 7.94
N ASN A 35 -1.72 16.73 6.77
CA ASN A 35 -3.08 17.02 6.31
C ASN A 35 -4.11 15.93 6.63
N PHE A 36 -3.69 14.68 6.81
CA PHE A 36 -4.60 13.54 6.96
C PHE A 36 -3.88 12.28 7.48
N ASP A 37 -4.67 11.35 8.03
CA ASP A 37 -4.21 10.01 8.39
C ASP A 37 -3.94 9.17 7.14
N VAL A 38 -2.88 8.36 7.17
CA VAL A 38 -2.36 7.62 6.01
C VAL A 38 -2.49 6.11 6.20
N GLY A 39 -3.14 5.44 5.26
CA GLY A 39 -3.17 3.97 5.15
C GLY A 39 -1.91 3.41 4.47
N GLN A 40 -1.75 2.08 4.41
CA GLN A 40 -0.60 1.48 3.73
C GLN A 40 -0.91 0.06 3.27
N ASN A 41 -0.59 -0.22 2.01
CA ASN A 41 -0.52 -1.56 1.48
C ASN A 41 0.95 -1.89 1.19
N ILE A 42 1.38 -3.12 1.47
CA ILE A 42 2.74 -3.60 1.20
C ILE A 42 2.71 -4.86 0.34
N TYR A 43 3.72 -5.02 -0.50
CA TYR A 43 3.86 -6.18 -1.38
C TYR A 43 5.33 -6.62 -1.41
N THR A 44 5.57 -7.91 -1.51
CA THR A 44 6.90 -8.48 -1.71
C THR A 44 6.82 -9.61 -2.73
N ALA A 45 7.86 -9.73 -3.55
CA ALA A 45 8.04 -10.83 -4.48
C ALA A 45 9.49 -11.32 -4.39
N THR A 46 9.67 -12.62 -4.56
CA THR A 46 10.99 -13.23 -4.67
C THR A 46 11.11 -13.81 -6.06
N ILE A 47 12.16 -13.42 -6.77
CA ILE A 47 12.46 -13.94 -8.11
C ILE A 47 13.90 -14.39 -8.19
N THR A 48 14.19 -15.28 -9.13
CA THR A 48 15.57 -15.55 -9.56
C THR A 48 15.80 -14.77 -10.85
N ALA A 49 16.64 -13.75 -10.81
CA ALA A 49 16.98 -12.91 -11.96
C ALA A 49 18.47 -12.55 -11.94
N VAL A 50 19.01 -12.25 -13.12
CA VAL A 50 20.40 -11.79 -13.28
C VAL A 50 20.53 -10.31 -12.87
N ASP A 51 19.53 -9.50 -13.23
CA ASP A 51 19.45 -8.08 -12.89
C ASP A 51 18.20 -7.80 -12.05
N PRO A 52 18.19 -6.73 -11.22
CA PRO A 52 16.99 -6.29 -10.52
C PRO A 52 15.86 -6.02 -11.53
N PRO A 53 14.67 -6.60 -11.34
CA PRO A 53 13.53 -6.34 -12.20
C PRO A 53 12.99 -4.94 -11.93
N GLU A 54 12.25 -4.41 -12.91
CA GLU A 54 11.32 -3.31 -12.63
C GLU A 54 10.28 -3.73 -11.59
N PRO A 55 9.74 -2.81 -10.78
CA PRO A 55 8.72 -3.15 -9.80
C PRO A 55 7.48 -3.78 -10.43
N PHE A 56 7.00 -4.87 -9.84
CA PHE A 56 5.81 -5.61 -10.29
C PHE A 56 4.50 -4.92 -9.91
N TRP A 57 4.29 -3.67 -10.38
CA TRP A 57 3.14 -2.85 -10.00
C TRP A 57 1.79 -3.50 -10.28
N VAL A 58 1.63 -4.13 -11.46
CA VAL A 58 0.38 -4.78 -11.85
C VAL A 58 0.05 -5.95 -10.92
N ASP A 59 1.05 -6.76 -10.56
CA ASP A 59 0.84 -7.92 -9.69
C ASP A 59 0.54 -7.49 -8.25
N ALA A 60 1.23 -6.45 -7.75
CA ALA A 60 0.97 -5.88 -6.42
C ALA A 60 -0.46 -5.36 -6.30
N VAL A 61 -0.90 -4.51 -7.22
CA VAL A 61 -2.26 -3.93 -7.22
C VAL A 61 -3.31 -5.03 -7.39
N ARG A 62 -3.07 -6.00 -8.28
CA ARG A 62 -3.98 -7.13 -8.47
C ARG A 62 -4.06 -8.00 -7.21
N SER A 63 -2.95 -8.22 -6.51
CA SER A 63 -2.92 -8.99 -5.26
C SER A 63 -3.87 -8.37 -4.23
N TRP A 64 -3.74 -7.07 -3.98
CA TRP A 64 -4.62 -6.36 -3.02
C TRP A 64 -6.08 -6.38 -3.47
N TYR A 65 -6.35 -6.07 -4.74
CA TYR A 65 -7.72 -6.10 -5.25
C TYR A 65 -8.36 -7.49 -5.18
N SER A 66 -7.57 -8.55 -5.41
CA SER A 66 -8.08 -9.92 -5.40
C SER A 66 -8.71 -10.29 -4.06
N GLU A 67 -8.32 -9.66 -2.95
CA GLU A 67 -8.93 -9.88 -1.63
C GLU A 67 -10.44 -9.62 -1.59
N ILE A 68 -11.00 -8.96 -2.61
CA ILE A 68 -12.44 -8.79 -2.80
C ILE A 68 -13.23 -10.11 -2.74
N TYR A 69 -12.65 -11.27 -3.08
CA TYR A 69 -13.36 -12.55 -2.93
C TYR A 69 -13.61 -12.94 -1.47
N ARG A 70 -12.84 -12.38 -0.52
CA ARG A 70 -13.01 -12.55 0.92
C ARG A 70 -13.87 -11.45 1.53
N PHE A 71 -14.22 -10.44 0.75
CA PHE A 71 -15.01 -9.31 1.19
C PHE A 71 -16.50 -9.60 1.00
N THR A 72 -17.28 -9.45 2.07
CA THR A 72 -18.73 -9.35 2.04
C THR A 72 -19.16 -7.92 2.36
N PRO A 73 -20.27 -7.41 1.79
CA PRO A 73 -20.78 -6.08 2.12
C PRO A 73 -21.04 -5.85 3.62
N ASP A 74 -21.23 -6.91 4.41
CA ASP A 74 -21.40 -6.83 5.87
C ASP A 74 -20.18 -6.26 6.59
N PHE A 75 -18.98 -6.30 5.97
CA PHE A 75 -17.79 -5.63 6.51
C PHE A 75 -17.83 -4.11 6.39
N ASN A 76 -18.67 -3.57 5.50
CA ASN A 76 -18.95 -2.14 5.48
C ASN A 76 -19.83 -1.79 6.68
N LYS A 77 -19.21 -1.67 7.85
CA LYS A 77 -19.85 -1.00 8.98
C LYS A 77 -20.15 0.41 8.53
N THR A 78 -21.44 0.74 8.47
CA THR A 78 -21.87 2.12 8.23
C THR A 78 -21.40 2.91 9.45
N PHE A 79 -20.33 3.67 9.30
CA PHE A 79 -19.95 4.67 10.27
C PHE A 79 -20.96 5.80 10.16
N TYR A 80 -22.12 5.64 10.80
CA TYR A 80 -22.94 6.77 11.19
C TYR A 80 -22.16 7.48 12.30
N GLN A 81 -21.49 8.58 11.95
CA GLN A 81 -21.22 9.66 12.89
C GLN A 81 -22.47 10.53 13.01
#